data_AF-A0A8T1V9R4-F1
#
_entry.id   AF-A0A8T1V9R4-F1
#
_cell.length_a   1.000
_cell.length_b   1.000
_cell.length_c   1.000
_cell.angle_alpha   90.00
_cell.angle_beta   90.00
_cell.angle_gamma   90.00
#
_symmetry.space_group_name_H-M   'P 1'
#
loop_
_entity.id
_entity.type
_entity.pdbx_description
1 polymer ?
#
loop_
_entity_poly.entity_id
_entity_poly.type
_entity_poly.pdbx_seq_one_letter_code
_entity_poly.pdbx_strand_id
1 'polypeptide(L)'
;MATLTPFGFAWELLQSSSSAVAVCQTMGGKPKKRKGARSSNAGRAQAFAQTCMDDMQSNKDKRQQTRRRMRVVQLQRSVDRKLKELHAFPKNPPPPKAPARKGPKPPSEWKLTGAARPAAMLARIEAGELDQCGNEIPKPVETFDLYEKMLEEGKFAENEDTQEFISLLKQLAAACCEAGMPDRGIKNYELCMSLDKTDSFHSREGLACVLVDEGRGAEARALIEEHRDDDSAVLAYCQVVIEYVSWEVLEEEGSSEEVVQKAFRKAFALNPFVAVVIACHETFFQVMEYVDEIKNPKRGSIEEAFVYVSQNIGVWVDTVGAYQWVEKELNELSEPAATKEDVAEEMYLGMYETAIEMHREMLAEAGAAAAAAAEAEGSDAEADDGDEFGDFEPDDIDGGDD
;
A
#
# COMPACT_ATOMS: atom_id res chain seq x y z
N MET A 1 -4.26 -26.02 23.84
CA MET A 1 -5.00 -24.85 24.35
C MET A 1 -4.11 -23.65 24.08
N ALA A 2 -4.32 -22.98 22.95
CA ALA A 2 -3.55 -21.80 22.57
C ALA A 2 -4.18 -20.58 23.24
N THR A 3 -3.45 -19.96 24.15
CA THR A 3 -3.78 -18.66 24.73
C THR A 3 -3.63 -17.61 23.64
N LEU A 4 -4.74 -17.04 23.19
CA LEU A 4 -4.75 -15.82 22.39
C LEU A 4 -4.01 -14.73 23.19
N THR A 5 -2.96 -14.16 22.61
CA THR A 5 -2.22 -13.05 23.21
C THR A 5 -3.06 -11.77 23.11
N PRO A 6 -2.91 -10.81 24.05
CA PRO A 6 -3.69 -9.56 24.08
C PRO A 6 -3.55 -8.70 22.82
N PHE A 7 -2.47 -8.91 22.06
CA PHE A 7 -2.09 -8.14 20.88
C PHE A 7 -3.16 -8.12 19.76
N GLY A 8 -3.81 -9.25 19.50
CA GLY A 8 -4.81 -9.35 18.42
C GLY A 8 -6.12 -8.61 18.72
N PHE A 9 -6.52 -8.51 19.99
CA PHE A 9 -7.84 -8.00 20.35
C PHE A 9 -7.90 -6.47 20.37
N ALA A 10 -6.80 -5.80 20.74
CA ALA A 10 -6.72 -4.34 20.74
C ALA A 10 -6.61 -3.76 19.30
N TRP A 11 -5.89 -4.44 18.41
CA TRP A 11 -5.76 -4.04 17.01
C TRP A 11 -7.08 -4.23 16.22
N GLU A 12 -7.79 -5.33 16.45
CA GLU A 12 -9.09 -5.59 15.81
C GLU A 12 -10.17 -4.58 16.27
N LEU A 13 -10.07 -4.05 17.50
CA LEU A 13 -10.93 -2.97 17.99
C LEU A 13 -10.66 -1.62 17.29
N LEU A 14 -9.39 -1.30 16.99
CA LEU A 14 -9.01 -0.09 16.24
C LEU A 14 -9.44 -0.15 14.76
N GLN A 15 -9.31 -1.31 14.10
CA GLN A 15 -9.82 -1.49 12.74
C GLN A 15 -11.36 -1.54 12.68
N SER A 16 -12.02 -2.09 13.70
CA SER A 16 -13.50 -2.13 13.76
C SER A 16 -14.14 -0.74 13.92
N SER A 17 -13.43 0.22 14.52
CA SER A 17 -13.87 1.63 14.57
C SER A 17 -13.88 2.34 13.21
N SER A 18 -13.02 1.94 12.27
CA SER A 18 -12.98 2.53 10.90
C SER A 18 -13.90 1.84 9.89
N SER A 19 -14.59 0.76 10.27
CA SER A 19 -15.58 0.06 9.43
C SER A 19 -16.94 -0.15 10.11
N ALA A 20 -17.29 0.69 11.08
CA ALA A 20 -18.62 0.70 11.66
C ALA A 20 -19.59 1.58 10.83
N VAL A 21 -20.10 1.02 9.73
CA VAL A 21 -21.43 1.43 9.24
C VAL A 21 -22.41 1.04 10.34
N ALA A 22 -22.80 2.03 11.15
CA ALA A 22 -23.75 1.88 12.21
C ALA A 22 -25.11 1.38 11.67
N VAL A 23 -25.35 0.08 11.74
CA VAL A 23 -26.70 -0.50 11.59
C VAL A 23 -27.42 -0.26 12.91
N CYS A 24 -27.97 0.94 13.05
CA CYS A 24 -28.91 1.27 14.11
C CYS A 24 -30.24 0.54 13.85
N GLN A 25 -30.48 -0.56 14.57
CA GLN A 25 -31.82 -1.16 14.69
C GLN A 25 -32.74 -0.17 15.42
N THR A 26 -33.66 0.44 14.67
CA THR A 26 -34.66 1.36 15.21
C THR A 26 -35.85 0.57 15.78
N MET A 27 -36.01 0.64 17.11
CA MET A 27 -37.20 0.22 17.82
C MET A 27 -38.40 1.10 17.42
N GLY A 28 -39.52 0.45 17.12
CA GLY A 28 -40.74 1.08 16.62
C GLY A 28 -41.45 1.95 17.66
N GLY A 29 -41.35 3.26 17.48
CA GLY A 29 -42.25 4.25 18.07
C GLY A 29 -42.97 5.02 16.96
N LYS A 30 -44.31 4.92 16.88
CA LYS A 30 -45.12 5.67 15.90
C LYS A 30 -45.04 7.19 16.19
N PRO A 31 -44.53 8.03 15.27
CA PRO A 31 -44.54 9.47 15.49
C PRO A 31 -45.91 10.06 15.15
N LYS A 32 -46.45 10.85 16.08
CA LYS A 32 -47.63 11.70 15.85
C LYS A 32 -47.29 12.74 14.77
N LYS A 33 -48.06 12.75 13.68
CA LYS A 33 -48.00 13.76 12.60
C LYS A 33 -48.30 15.16 13.16
N ARG A 34 -47.25 15.95 13.44
CA ARG A 34 -47.35 17.40 13.50
C ARG A 34 -47.31 17.95 12.08
N LYS A 35 -48.43 18.54 11.64
CA LYS A 35 -48.50 19.41 10.46
C LYS A 35 -47.80 20.72 10.81
N GLY A 36 -46.62 20.96 10.24
CA GLY A 36 -45.89 22.21 10.41
C GLY A 36 -44.91 22.43 9.27
N ALA A 37 -45.02 23.62 8.65
CA ALA A 37 -44.11 24.28 7.72
C ALA A 37 -43.61 23.50 6.48
N ARG A 38 -43.96 24.01 5.30
CA ARG A 38 -43.27 23.75 4.03
C ARG A 38 -41.83 24.27 4.13
N SER A 39 -40.90 23.46 4.63
CA SER A 39 -39.46 23.69 4.43
C SER A 39 -39.02 23.04 3.11
N SER A 40 -37.99 23.63 2.52
CA SER A 40 -37.70 23.72 1.09
C SER A 40 -37.43 22.39 0.35
N ASN A 41 -37.88 22.30 -0.91
CA ASN A 41 -37.46 21.29 -1.88
C ASN A 41 -35.93 21.22 -2.08
N ALA A 42 -35.18 22.23 -1.63
CA ALA A 42 -33.72 22.29 -1.70
C ALA A 42 -33.03 21.17 -0.90
N GLY A 43 -33.53 20.82 0.30
CA GLY A 43 -32.92 19.76 1.12
C GLY A 43 -33.06 18.37 0.52
N ARG A 44 -34.15 18.10 -0.22
CA ARG A 44 -34.34 16.83 -0.94
C ARG A 44 -33.43 16.70 -2.16
N ALA A 45 -33.18 17.80 -2.88
CA ALA A 45 -32.26 17.83 -4.00
C ALA A 45 -30.81 17.63 -3.53
N GLN A 46 -30.42 18.25 -2.42
CA GLN A 46 -29.09 18.06 -1.83
C GLN A 46 -28.87 16.63 -1.33
N ALA A 47 -29.87 16.04 -0.64
CA ALA A 47 -29.79 14.64 -0.21
C ALA A 47 -29.67 13.67 -1.40
N PHE A 48 -30.42 13.90 -2.48
CA PHE A 48 -30.33 13.10 -3.70
C PHE A 48 -28.95 13.25 -4.37
N ALA A 49 -28.42 14.47 -4.47
CA ALA A 49 -27.09 14.72 -5.01
C ALA A 49 -25.99 14.02 -4.18
N GLN A 50 -26.10 14.05 -2.85
CA GLN A 50 -25.17 13.34 -1.96
C GLN A 50 -25.24 11.83 -2.20
N THR A 51 -26.44 11.24 -2.24
CA THR A 51 -26.59 9.80 -2.52
C THR A 51 -26.01 9.41 -3.89
N CYS A 52 -26.19 10.24 -4.92
CA CYS A 52 -25.57 10.00 -6.23
C CYS A 52 -24.03 10.07 -6.16
N MET A 53 -23.46 11.00 -5.40
CA MET A 53 -22.00 11.08 -5.21
C MET A 53 -21.47 9.87 -4.44
N ASP A 54 -22.14 9.46 -3.37
CA ASP A 54 -21.79 8.28 -2.57
C ASP A 54 -21.87 6.99 -3.41
N ASP A 55 -22.92 6.84 -4.23
CA ASP A 55 -23.08 5.72 -5.16
C ASP A 55 -21.97 5.71 -6.24
N MET A 56 -21.60 6.89 -6.76
CA MET A 56 -20.49 7.00 -7.70
C MET A 56 -19.16 6.62 -7.06
N GLN A 57 -18.91 7.05 -5.82
CA GLN A 57 -17.69 6.72 -5.08
C GLN A 57 -17.65 5.22 -4.76
N SER A 58 -18.72 4.65 -4.22
CA SER A 58 -18.83 3.20 -3.97
C SER A 58 -18.60 2.38 -5.25
N ASN A 59 -19.12 2.84 -6.40
CA ASN A 59 -18.87 2.18 -7.68
C ASN A 59 -17.42 2.29 -8.14
N LYS A 60 -16.74 3.42 -7.89
CA LYS A 60 -15.30 3.56 -8.17
C LYS A 60 -14.49 2.59 -7.30
N ASP A 61 -14.78 2.51 -6.01
CA ASP A 61 -14.07 1.65 -5.06
C ASP A 61 -14.26 0.17 -5.41
N LYS A 62 -15.49 -0.25 -5.72
CA LYS A 62 -15.78 -1.62 -6.20
C LYS A 62 -15.03 -1.95 -7.49
N ARG A 63 -14.94 -1.00 -8.43
CA ARG A 63 -14.16 -1.17 -9.68
C ARG A 63 -12.68 -1.29 -9.38
N GLN A 64 -12.13 -0.47 -8.49
CA GLN A 64 -10.73 -0.56 -8.07
C GLN A 64 -10.44 -1.91 -7.39
N GLN A 65 -11.26 -2.32 -6.42
CA GLN A 65 -11.12 -3.61 -5.75
C GLN A 65 -11.19 -4.79 -6.73
N THR A 66 -12.11 -4.73 -7.71
CA THR A 66 -12.22 -5.74 -8.77
C THR A 66 -10.94 -5.79 -9.62
N ARG A 67 -10.35 -4.63 -9.98
CA ARG A 67 -9.07 -4.56 -10.70
C ARG A 67 -7.94 -5.20 -9.91
N ARG A 68 -7.83 -4.91 -8.61
CA ARG A 68 -6.82 -5.51 -7.72
C ARG A 68 -6.96 -7.03 -7.66
N ARG A 69 -8.19 -7.55 -7.50
CA ARG A 69 -8.45 -9.00 -7.54
C ARG A 69 -8.11 -9.63 -8.90
N MET A 70 -8.40 -8.95 -10.01
CA MET A 70 -8.02 -9.43 -11.34
C MET A 70 -6.50 -9.47 -11.54
N ARG A 71 -5.76 -8.49 -10.98
CA ARG A 71 -4.29 -8.49 -10.97
C ARG A 71 -3.74 -9.73 -10.26
N VAL A 72 -4.28 -10.08 -9.09
CA VAL A 72 -3.92 -11.32 -8.37
C VAL A 72 -4.13 -12.56 -9.22
N VAL A 73 -5.27 -12.67 -9.91
CA VAL A 73 -5.55 -13.82 -10.79
C VAL A 73 -4.59 -13.88 -11.98
N GLN A 74 -4.24 -12.74 -12.57
CA GLN A 74 -3.27 -12.67 -13.66
C GLN A 74 -1.87 -13.11 -13.19
N LEU A 75 -1.40 -12.58 -12.06
CA LEU A 75 -0.11 -12.94 -11.47
C LEU A 75 -0.07 -14.41 -11.07
N GLN A 76 -1.13 -14.95 -10.46
CA GLN A 76 -1.20 -16.38 -10.14
C GLN A 76 -1.06 -17.24 -11.39
N ARG A 77 -1.73 -16.88 -12.50
CA ARG A 77 -1.59 -17.62 -13.78
C ARG A 77 -0.17 -17.54 -14.34
N SER A 78 0.52 -16.41 -14.15
CA SER A 78 1.92 -16.26 -14.55
C SER A 78 2.84 -17.12 -13.69
N VAL A 79 2.65 -17.13 -12.37
CA VAL A 79 3.36 -18.00 -11.42
C VAL A 79 3.13 -19.47 -11.76
N ASP A 80 1.89 -19.90 -11.94
CA ASP A 80 1.54 -21.28 -12.28
C ASP A 80 2.14 -21.72 -13.63
N ARG A 81 2.20 -20.79 -14.59
CA ARG A 81 2.82 -21.05 -15.90
C ARG A 81 4.32 -21.22 -15.74
N LYS A 82 5.00 -20.29 -15.06
CA LYS A 82 6.45 -20.35 -14.84
C LYS A 82 6.82 -21.59 -14.03
N LEU A 83 6.04 -21.96 -13.01
CA LEU A 83 6.24 -23.19 -12.25
C LEU A 83 6.19 -24.44 -13.15
N LYS A 84 5.19 -24.52 -14.05
CA LYS A 84 5.12 -25.62 -15.03
C LYS A 84 6.30 -25.62 -15.99
N GLU A 85 6.77 -24.45 -16.40
CA GLU A 85 7.96 -24.31 -17.26
C GLU A 85 9.23 -24.78 -16.52
N LEU A 86 9.37 -24.51 -15.22
CA LEU A 86 10.50 -24.97 -14.41
C LEU A 86 10.47 -26.49 -14.21
N HIS A 87 9.31 -27.09 -13.95
CA HIS A 87 9.20 -28.56 -13.85
C HIS A 87 9.39 -29.28 -15.20
N ALA A 88 9.05 -28.61 -16.31
CA ALA A 88 9.18 -29.14 -17.67
C ALA A 88 10.28 -28.41 -18.46
N PHE A 89 11.42 -28.14 -17.82
CA PHE A 89 12.47 -27.34 -18.43
C PHE A 89 13.17 -28.12 -19.55
N PRO A 90 13.33 -27.55 -20.76
CA PRO A 90 13.92 -28.28 -21.89
C PRO A 90 15.43 -28.49 -21.67
N LYS A 91 15.92 -29.73 -21.81
CA LYS A 91 17.37 -30.03 -21.74
C LYS A 91 18.17 -29.29 -22.82
N ASN A 92 17.60 -29.17 -24.00
CA ASN A 92 18.18 -28.48 -25.15
C ASN A 92 17.17 -27.40 -25.59
N PRO A 93 17.34 -26.13 -25.17
CA PRO A 93 16.43 -25.08 -25.56
C PRO A 93 16.44 -24.97 -27.11
N PRO A 94 15.28 -24.98 -27.77
CA PRO A 94 15.23 -24.79 -29.20
C PRO A 94 15.82 -23.41 -29.54
N PRO A 95 16.55 -23.27 -30.67
CA PRO A 95 17.08 -21.99 -31.07
C PRO A 95 15.94 -20.97 -31.19
N PRO A 96 16.18 -19.68 -30.84
CA PRO A 96 15.16 -18.65 -30.88
C PRO A 96 14.52 -18.63 -32.27
N LYS A 97 13.19 -18.75 -32.32
CA LYS A 97 12.46 -18.70 -33.59
C LYS A 97 12.71 -17.35 -34.23
N ALA A 98 13.18 -17.35 -35.48
CA ALA A 98 13.35 -16.13 -36.24
C ALA A 98 12.01 -15.35 -36.25
N PRO A 99 12.05 -14.01 -36.11
CA PRO A 99 10.84 -13.20 -36.10
C PRO A 99 10.02 -13.50 -37.35
N ALA A 100 8.70 -13.69 -37.18
CA ALA A 100 7.81 -13.96 -38.29
C ALA A 100 7.95 -12.84 -39.32
N ARG A 101 8.24 -13.21 -40.58
CA ARG A 101 8.33 -12.24 -41.68
C ARG A 101 7.01 -11.50 -41.79
N LYS A 102 7.06 -10.17 -41.77
CA LYS A 102 5.90 -9.32 -42.08
C LYS A 102 5.62 -9.41 -43.58
N GLY A 103 4.56 -10.11 -43.98
CA GLY A 103 4.13 -10.22 -45.36
C GLY A 103 3.48 -11.57 -45.69
N PRO A 104 3.00 -11.74 -46.93
CA PRO A 104 2.50 -13.03 -47.40
C PRO A 104 3.60 -14.10 -47.27
N LYS A 105 3.22 -15.30 -46.84
CA LYS A 105 4.15 -16.43 -46.82
C LYS A 105 4.68 -16.66 -48.23
N PRO A 106 5.98 -16.92 -48.42
CA PRO A 106 6.51 -17.26 -49.74
C PRO A 106 5.80 -18.53 -50.27
N PRO A 107 5.65 -18.70 -51.60
CA PRO A 107 5.01 -19.88 -52.19
C PRO A 107 5.59 -21.22 -51.72
N SER A 108 6.86 -21.25 -51.31
CA SER A 108 7.52 -22.44 -50.73
C SER A 108 6.96 -22.86 -49.37
N GLU A 109 6.32 -21.94 -48.64
CA GLU A 109 5.68 -22.18 -47.33
C GLU A 109 4.16 -22.31 -47.44
N TRP A 110 3.62 -22.32 -48.67
CA TRP A 110 2.19 -22.51 -48.88
C TRP A 110 1.82 -23.95 -48.57
N LYS A 111 0.91 -24.13 -47.60
CA LYS A 111 0.35 -25.44 -47.29
C LYS A 111 -0.67 -25.80 -48.37
N LEU A 112 -0.29 -26.68 -49.29
CA LEU A 112 -1.20 -27.23 -50.29
C LEU A 112 -2.28 -28.06 -49.57
N THR A 113 -3.56 -27.84 -49.91
CA THR A 113 -4.71 -28.52 -49.31
C THR A 113 -5.51 -29.28 -50.36
N GLY A 114 -6.24 -30.32 -49.95
CA GLY A 114 -7.09 -31.12 -50.84
C GLY A 114 -6.31 -31.88 -51.93
N ALA A 115 -6.88 -31.93 -53.14
CA ALA A 115 -6.36 -32.68 -54.29
C ALA A 115 -5.01 -32.17 -54.83
N ALA A 116 -4.58 -30.97 -54.42
CA ALA A 116 -3.28 -30.40 -54.80
C ALA A 116 -2.11 -30.94 -53.96
N ARG A 117 -2.38 -31.82 -52.98
CA ARG A 117 -1.33 -32.41 -52.13
C ARG A 117 -0.53 -33.49 -52.88
N PRO A 118 0.82 -33.47 -52.81
CA PRO A 118 1.63 -34.56 -53.34
C PRO A 118 1.29 -35.89 -52.67
N ALA A 119 1.19 -36.97 -53.45
CA ALA A 119 0.88 -38.31 -52.94
C ALA A 119 1.87 -38.78 -51.84
N ALA A 120 3.14 -38.39 -51.95
CA ALA A 120 4.15 -38.66 -50.92
C ALA A 120 3.84 -37.99 -49.56
N MET A 121 3.17 -36.85 -49.56
CA MET A 121 2.74 -36.17 -48.33
C MET A 121 1.55 -36.90 -47.70
N LEU A 122 0.60 -37.38 -48.50
CA LEU A 122 -0.53 -38.17 -48.01
C LEU A 122 -0.06 -39.49 -47.37
N ALA A 123 0.89 -40.17 -47.99
CA ALA A 123 1.49 -41.39 -47.43
C ALA A 123 2.18 -41.14 -46.07
N ARG A 124 2.88 -40.01 -45.90
CA ARG A 124 3.50 -39.63 -44.62
C ARG A 124 2.49 -39.22 -43.54
N ILE A 125 1.35 -38.66 -43.94
CA ILE A 125 0.23 -38.36 -43.03
C ILE A 125 -0.44 -39.66 -42.57
N GLU A 126 -0.69 -40.60 -43.49
CA GLU A 126 -1.24 -41.93 -43.16
C GLU A 126 -0.29 -42.77 -42.30
N ALA A 127 1.03 -42.63 -42.52
CA ALA A 127 2.06 -43.21 -41.66
C ALA A 127 2.16 -42.55 -40.27
N GLY A 128 1.46 -41.44 -40.03
CA GLY A 128 1.45 -40.73 -38.76
C GLY A 128 2.73 -39.91 -38.49
N GLU A 129 3.56 -39.65 -39.50
CA GLU A 129 4.78 -38.82 -39.36
C GLU A 129 4.48 -37.32 -39.44
N LEU A 130 3.43 -36.96 -40.18
CA LEU A 130 2.99 -35.59 -40.40
C LEU A 130 1.56 -35.39 -39.86
N ASP A 131 1.26 -34.20 -39.35
CA ASP A 131 -0.09 -33.81 -38.97
C ASP A 131 -1.02 -33.70 -40.20
N GLN A 132 -2.33 -33.54 -39.99
CA GLN A 132 -3.32 -33.40 -41.07
C GLN A 132 -3.04 -32.18 -41.99
N CYS A 133 -2.15 -31.28 -41.58
CA CYS A 133 -1.71 -30.10 -42.32
C CYS A 133 -0.34 -30.28 -43.00
N GLY A 134 0.30 -31.46 -42.91
CA GLY A 134 1.61 -31.77 -43.49
C GLY A 134 2.81 -31.26 -42.70
N ASN A 135 2.65 -30.89 -41.42
CA ASN A 135 3.76 -30.50 -40.55
C ASN A 135 4.30 -31.71 -39.80
N GLU A 136 5.62 -31.75 -39.59
CA GLU A 136 6.24 -32.78 -38.76
C GLU A 136 5.70 -32.71 -37.34
N ILE A 137 5.26 -33.86 -36.81
CA ILE A 137 4.84 -33.94 -35.42
C ILE A 137 6.07 -33.63 -34.56
N PRO A 138 6.03 -32.58 -33.71
CA PRO A 138 7.20 -32.21 -32.92
C PRO A 138 7.55 -33.37 -32.00
N LYS A 139 8.82 -33.81 -32.05
CA LYS A 139 9.34 -34.82 -31.12
C LYS A 139 9.16 -34.30 -29.69
N PRO A 140 8.75 -35.14 -28.73
CA PRO A 140 8.69 -34.74 -27.33
C PRO A 140 10.07 -34.24 -26.93
N VAL A 141 10.13 -32.97 -26.53
CA VAL A 141 11.36 -32.35 -26.05
C VAL A 141 11.70 -33.05 -24.73
N GLU A 142 12.92 -33.57 -24.61
CA GLU A 142 13.36 -34.11 -23.33
C GLU A 142 13.43 -32.98 -22.31
N THR A 143 12.62 -33.09 -21.25
CA THR A 143 12.59 -32.13 -20.16
C THR A 143 13.24 -32.69 -18.90
N PHE A 144 13.64 -31.82 -17.99
CA PHE A 144 14.02 -32.15 -16.63
C PHE A 144 13.38 -31.15 -15.66
N ASP A 145 13.31 -31.54 -14.40
CA ASP A 145 12.79 -30.67 -13.35
C ASP A 145 13.88 -29.71 -12.87
N LEU A 146 13.84 -28.47 -13.35
CA LEU A 146 14.77 -27.44 -12.91
C LEU A 146 14.42 -26.96 -11.49
N TYR A 147 13.13 -26.96 -11.12
CA TYR A 147 12.68 -26.49 -9.82
C TYR A 147 13.27 -27.35 -8.69
N GLU A 148 13.07 -28.67 -8.77
CA GLU A 148 13.59 -29.61 -7.76
C GLU A 148 15.11 -29.57 -7.70
N LYS A 149 15.77 -29.53 -8.86
CA LYS A 149 17.24 -29.47 -8.94
C LYS A 149 17.81 -28.23 -8.24
N MET A 150 17.26 -27.05 -8.51
CA MET A 150 17.75 -25.80 -7.91
C MET A 150 17.43 -25.73 -6.41
N LEU A 151 16.31 -26.34 -5.98
CA LEU A 151 15.94 -26.45 -4.58
C LEU A 151 16.92 -27.35 -3.80
N GLU A 152 17.29 -28.50 -4.37
CA GLU A 152 18.28 -29.43 -3.79
C GLU A 152 19.68 -28.81 -3.71
N GLU A 153 20.08 -28.08 -4.76
CA GLU A 153 21.37 -27.37 -4.80
C GLU A 153 21.39 -26.12 -3.89
N GLY A 154 20.22 -25.64 -3.45
CA GLY A 154 20.09 -24.45 -2.62
C GLY A 154 20.42 -23.14 -3.34
N LYS A 155 20.41 -23.14 -4.68
CA LYS A 155 20.84 -22.03 -5.55
C LYS A 155 19.67 -21.40 -6.31
N PHE A 156 18.49 -21.46 -5.73
CA PHE A 156 17.25 -21.01 -6.37
C PHE A 156 17.28 -19.50 -6.72
N ALA A 157 17.99 -18.69 -5.95
CA ALA A 157 18.14 -17.25 -6.21
C ALA A 157 19.25 -16.91 -7.24
N GLU A 158 20.10 -17.86 -7.66
CA GLU A 158 21.22 -17.58 -8.58
C GLU A 158 20.86 -17.73 -10.07
N ASN A 159 19.87 -18.56 -10.40
CA ASN A 159 19.51 -18.87 -11.79
C ASN A 159 18.43 -17.90 -12.32
N GLU A 160 18.63 -17.36 -13.53
CA GLU A 160 17.74 -16.36 -14.15
C GLU A 160 16.28 -16.82 -14.25
N ASP A 161 16.03 -18.09 -14.59
CA ASP A 161 14.67 -18.63 -14.74
C ASP A 161 13.93 -18.76 -13.41
N THR A 162 14.65 -19.11 -12.34
CA THR A 162 14.09 -19.24 -10.99
C THR A 162 13.99 -17.87 -10.30
N GLN A 163 14.87 -16.93 -10.64
CA GLN A 163 14.77 -15.52 -10.25
C GLN A 163 13.48 -14.88 -10.78
N GLU A 164 13.13 -15.13 -12.05
CA GLU A 164 11.85 -14.64 -12.61
C GLU A 164 10.66 -15.22 -11.82
N PHE A 165 10.73 -16.49 -11.42
CA PHE A 165 9.70 -17.11 -10.59
C PHE A 165 9.58 -16.44 -9.21
N ILE A 166 10.68 -16.19 -8.50
CA ILE A 166 10.66 -15.48 -7.21
C ILE A 166 10.11 -14.06 -7.40
N SER A 167 10.52 -13.34 -8.45
CA SER A 167 10.02 -12.00 -8.74
C SER A 167 8.50 -11.99 -8.95
N LEU A 168 7.96 -12.94 -9.73
CA LEU A 168 6.52 -13.08 -9.93
C LEU A 168 5.80 -13.46 -8.63
N LEU A 169 6.42 -14.30 -7.79
CA LEU A 169 5.87 -14.71 -6.50
C LEU A 169 5.81 -13.53 -5.51
N LYS A 170 6.86 -12.69 -5.44
CA LYS A 170 6.87 -11.45 -4.65
C LYS A 170 5.81 -10.47 -5.13
N GLN A 171 5.67 -10.27 -6.44
CA GLN A 171 4.62 -9.42 -7.01
C GLN A 171 3.22 -9.94 -6.69
N LEU A 172 3.03 -11.27 -6.74
CA LEU A 172 1.78 -11.91 -6.33
C LEU A 172 1.50 -11.67 -4.84
N ALA A 173 2.52 -11.77 -3.99
CA ALA A 173 2.41 -11.50 -2.56
C ALA A 173 1.91 -10.06 -2.29
N ALA A 174 2.58 -9.06 -2.87
CA ALA A 174 2.18 -7.65 -2.79
C ALA A 174 0.75 -7.43 -3.31
N ALA A 175 0.43 -7.97 -4.49
CA ALA A 175 -0.91 -7.82 -5.07
C ALA A 175 -2.01 -8.50 -4.22
N CYS A 176 -1.70 -9.58 -3.50
CA CYS A 176 -2.64 -10.20 -2.56
C CYS A 176 -2.95 -9.25 -1.39
N CYS A 177 -1.93 -8.59 -0.86
CA CYS A 177 -2.09 -7.62 0.24
C CYS A 177 -2.91 -6.41 -0.23
N GLU A 178 -2.57 -5.80 -1.37
CA GLU A 178 -3.33 -4.69 -1.99
C GLU A 178 -4.82 -5.03 -2.22
N ALA A 179 -5.12 -6.30 -2.50
CA ALA A 179 -6.46 -6.80 -2.77
C ALA A 179 -7.27 -7.17 -1.50
N GLY A 180 -6.71 -6.96 -0.31
CA GLY A 180 -7.32 -7.33 0.97
C GLY A 180 -7.32 -8.85 1.22
N MET A 181 -6.27 -9.54 0.76
CA MET A 181 -6.03 -10.97 1.03
C MET A 181 -4.65 -11.16 1.70
N PRO A 182 -4.42 -10.55 2.87
CA PRO A 182 -3.11 -10.49 3.53
C PRO A 182 -2.55 -11.87 3.88
N ASP A 183 -3.36 -12.79 4.42
CA ASP A 183 -2.93 -14.16 4.76
C ASP A 183 -2.31 -14.91 3.56
N ARG A 184 -2.83 -14.66 2.36
CA ARG A 184 -2.28 -15.24 1.13
C ARG A 184 -1.00 -14.53 0.73
N GLY A 185 -0.92 -13.22 0.91
CA GLY A 185 0.29 -12.44 0.70
C GLY A 185 1.43 -12.91 1.60
N ILE A 186 1.18 -13.02 2.90
CA ILE A 186 2.12 -13.50 3.93
C ILE A 186 2.69 -14.87 3.55
N LYS A 187 1.83 -15.85 3.20
CA LYS A 187 2.30 -17.18 2.76
C LYS A 187 3.19 -17.14 1.52
N ASN A 188 2.91 -16.23 0.57
CA ASN A 188 3.75 -16.08 -0.61
C ASN A 188 5.10 -15.43 -0.28
N TYR A 189 5.13 -14.45 0.64
CA TYR A 189 6.38 -13.87 1.13
C TYR A 189 7.23 -14.89 1.91
N GLU A 190 6.61 -15.67 2.80
CA GLU A 190 7.27 -16.78 3.50
C GLU A 190 7.86 -17.80 2.50
N LEU A 191 7.11 -18.12 1.45
CA LEU A 191 7.61 -18.98 0.38
C LEU A 191 8.80 -18.34 -0.36
N CYS A 192 8.74 -17.05 -0.70
CA CYS A 192 9.87 -16.33 -1.28
C CYS A 192 11.11 -16.43 -0.38
N MET A 193 10.98 -16.20 0.92
CA MET A 193 12.08 -16.30 1.88
C MET A 193 12.64 -17.73 2.00
N SER A 194 11.79 -18.75 1.92
CA SER A 194 12.23 -20.14 1.94
C SER A 194 13.07 -20.52 0.71
N LEU A 195 12.77 -19.90 -0.44
CA LEU A 195 13.47 -20.11 -1.71
C LEU A 195 14.72 -19.23 -1.83
N ASP A 196 14.67 -18.00 -1.33
CA ASP A 196 15.78 -17.04 -1.33
C ASP A 196 16.30 -16.78 0.09
N LYS A 197 17.20 -17.65 0.54
CA LYS A 197 17.82 -17.54 1.87
C LYS A 197 18.71 -16.30 2.04
N THR A 198 19.21 -15.76 0.92
CA THR A 198 20.06 -14.56 0.90
C THR A 198 19.25 -13.26 0.93
N ASP A 199 17.93 -13.34 0.74
CA ASP A 199 17.03 -12.20 0.60
C ASP A 199 17.46 -11.19 -0.48
N SER A 200 18.01 -11.69 -1.57
CA SER A 200 18.35 -10.93 -2.78
C SER A 200 17.14 -10.20 -3.38
N PHE A 201 15.93 -10.72 -3.15
CA PHE A 201 14.68 -10.12 -3.59
C PHE A 201 14.03 -9.22 -2.55
N HIS A 202 14.63 -8.99 -1.37
CA HIS A 202 14.08 -8.14 -0.31
C HIS A 202 12.62 -8.50 0.03
N SER A 203 12.37 -9.79 0.25
CA SER A 203 11.04 -10.31 0.61
C SER A 203 10.75 -10.10 2.09
N ARG A 204 11.78 -10.03 2.94
CA ARG A 204 11.66 -9.74 4.38
C ARG A 204 10.97 -8.41 4.65
N GLU A 205 11.38 -7.37 3.91
CA GLU A 205 10.82 -6.01 4.03
C GLU A 205 9.31 -6.01 3.75
N GLY A 206 8.90 -6.61 2.63
CA GLY A 206 7.49 -6.73 2.28
C GLY A 206 6.68 -7.56 3.29
N LEU A 207 7.27 -8.63 3.84
CA LEU A 207 6.63 -9.43 4.89
C LEU A 207 6.45 -8.61 6.18
N ALA A 208 7.48 -7.90 6.62
CA ALA A 208 7.43 -7.08 7.82
C ALA A 208 6.36 -6.00 7.72
N CYS A 209 6.31 -5.26 6.60
CA CYS A 209 5.27 -4.28 6.30
C CYS A 209 3.86 -4.87 6.46
N VAL A 210 3.58 -5.98 5.78
CA VAL A 210 2.26 -6.62 5.83
C VAL A 210 1.91 -7.13 7.22
N LEU A 211 2.88 -7.65 7.98
CA LEU A 211 2.64 -8.06 9.36
C LEU A 211 2.31 -6.87 10.27
N VAL A 212 2.91 -5.71 10.04
CA VAL A 212 2.60 -4.47 10.76
C VAL A 212 1.19 -3.96 10.39
N ASP A 213 0.85 -3.88 9.11
CA ASP A 213 -0.47 -3.46 8.62
C ASP A 213 -1.60 -4.30 9.24
N GLU A 214 -1.38 -5.62 9.36
CA GLU A 214 -2.34 -6.58 9.92
C GLU A 214 -2.30 -6.66 11.45
N GLY A 215 -1.48 -5.84 12.13
CA GLY A 215 -1.37 -5.82 13.58
C GLY A 215 -0.72 -7.06 14.18
N ARG A 216 0.02 -7.84 13.39
CA ARG A 216 0.78 -9.02 13.82
C ARG A 216 2.17 -8.62 14.33
N GLY A 217 2.22 -7.60 15.19
CA GLY A 217 3.45 -6.96 15.65
C GLY A 217 4.43 -7.90 16.36
N ALA A 218 3.94 -8.92 17.09
CA ALA A 218 4.80 -9.94 17.69
C ALA A 218 5.57 -10.78 16.67
N GLU A 219 4.93 -11.13 15.55
CA GLU A 219 5.57 -11.89 14.46
C GLU A 219 6.53 -11.02 13.66
N ALA A 220 6.13 -9.76 13.40
CA ALA A 220 7.02 -8.78 12.79
C ALA A 220 8.27 -8.54 13.64
N ARG A 221 8.13 -8.41 14.96
CA ARG A 221 9.26 -8.26 15.89
C ARG A 221 10.19 -9.47 15.87
N ALA A 222 9.63 -10.69 15.84
CA ALA A 222 10.43 -11.91 15.73
C ALA A 222 11.23 -11.97 14.42
N LEU A 223 10.59 -11.61 13.30
CA LEU A 223 11.23 -11.53 11.99
C LEU A 223 12.37 -10.51 11.96
N ILE A 224 12.16 -9.33 12.54
CA ILE A 224 13.17 -8.26 12.60
C ILE A 224 14.35 -8.68 13.49
N GLU A 225 14.10 -9.32 14.64
CA GLU A 225 15.18 -9.79 15.52
C GLU A 225 15.99 -10.93 14.89
N GLU A 226 15.34 -11.87 14.18
CA GLU A 226 16.04 -12.93 13.43
C GLU A 226 16.99 -12.35 12.37
N HIS A 227 16.68 -11.17 11.84
CA HIS A 227 17.44 -10.50 10.78
C HIS A 227 18.00 -9.14 11.21
N ARG A 228 18.37 -9.01 12.49
CA ARG A 228 18.87 -7.75 13.08
C ARG A 228 20.13 -7.18 12.42
N ASP A 229 20.89 -8.03 11.73
CA ASP A 229 22.13 -7.70 11.03
C ASP A 229 21.87 -7.09 9.63
N ASP A 230 20.61 -7.03 9.18
CA ASP A 230 20.25 -6.36 7.93
C ASP A 230 20.12 -4.84 8.14
N ASP A 231 20.94 -4.09 7.40
CA ASP A 231 20.88 -2.64 7.31
C ASP A 231 19.73 -2.20 6.38
N SER A 232 18.50 -2.63 6.68
CA SER A 232 17.29 -2.26 5.96
C SER A 232 16.55 -1.15 6.71
N ALA A 233 16.41 0.01 6.05
CA ALA A 233 15.63 1.12 6.59
C ALA A 233 14.15 0.71 6.77
N VAL A 234 13.59 -0.06 5.84
CA VAL A 234 12.20 -0.53 5.90
C VAL A 234 11.94 -1.34 7.17
N LEU A 235 12.80 -2.32 7.48
CA LEU A 235 12.67 -3.11 8.70
C LEU A 235 12.83 -2.24 9.96
N ALA A 236 13.76 -1.29 9.94
CA ALA A 236 13.96 -0.37 11.06
C ALA A 236 12.74 0.53 11.30
N TYR A 237 12.10 1.09 10.26
CA TYR A 237 10.88 1.87 10.41
C TYR A 237 9.68 1.02 10.82
N CYS A 238 9.57 -0.21 10.33
CA CYS A 238 8.56 -1.16 10.86
C CYS A 238 8.75 -1.39 12.36
N GLN A 239 9.99 -1.53 12.83
CA GLN A 239 10.30 -1.64 14.26
C GLN A 239 9.85 -0.38 15.02
N VAL A 240 10.08 0.83 14.49
CA VAL A 240 9.64 2.07 15.14
C VAL A 240 8.13 2.06 15.39
N VAL A 241 7.32 1.71 14.39
CA VAL A 241 5.86 1.64 14.56
C VAL A 241 5.49 0.59 15.61
N ILE A 242 6.08 -0.60 15.55
CA ILE A 242 5.78 -1.68 16.50
C ILE A 242 6.06 -1.22 17.93
N GLU A 243 7.20 -0.60 18.17
CA GLU A 243 7.56 -0.11 19.51
C GLU A 243 6.73 1.11 19.92
N TYR A 244 6.36 1.99 18.98
CA TYR A 244 5.45 3.10 19.25
C TYR A 244 4.07 2.61 19.69
N VAL A 245 3.49 1.65 18.95
CA VAL A 245 2.20 1.02 19.31
C VAL A 245 2.31 0.31 20.65
N SER A 246 3.41 -0.41 20.90
CA SER A 246 3.67 -1.09 22.17
C SER A 246 3.68 -0.11 23.35
N TRP A 247 4.33 1.05 23.18
CA TRP A 247 4.44 2.08 24.21
C TRP A 247 3.20 2.94 24.38
N GLU A 248 2.76 3.63 23.34
CA GLU A 248 1.74 4.69 23.43
C GLU A 248 0.31 4.13 23.35
N VAL A 249 0.09 3.05 22.59
CA VAL A 249 -1.26 2.54 22.32
C VAL A 249 -1.62 1.38 23.24
N LEU A 250 -0.68 0.46 23.47
CA LEU A 250 -0.92 -0.78 24.23
C LEU A 250 -0.37 -0.72 25.67
N GLU A 251 0.53 0.22 25.96
CA GLU A 251 1.21 0.35 27.26
C GLU A 251 1.82 -0.98 27.74
N GLU A 252 2.50 -1.71 26.85
CA GLU A 252 3.05 -3.03 27.16
C GLU A 252 4.16 -2.95 28.22
N GLU A 253 4.27 -3.97 29.08
CA GLU A 253 5.29 -4.01 30.11
C GLU A 253 6.70 -4.05 29.49
N GLY A 254 7.54 -3.07 29.84
CA GLY A 254 8.89 -2.91 29.32
C GLY A 254 9.00 -2.06 28.04
N SER A 255 7.88 -1.57 27.52
CA SER A 255 7.86 -0.52 26.49
C SER A 255 8.11 0.86 27.12
N SER A 256 8.79 1.74 26.40
CA SER A 256 9.03 3.13 26.83
C SER A 256 9.36 4.02 25.63
N GLU A 257 9.14 5.33 25.76
CA GLU A 257 9.52 6.34 24.75
C GLU A 257 11.00 6.20 24.35
N GLU A 258 11.88 5.92 25.32
CA GLU A 258 13.32 5.74 25.08
C GLU A 258 13.62 4.56 24.13
N VAL A 259 12.84 3.48 24.20
CA VAL A 259 12.97 2.33 23.30
C VAL A 259 12.56 2.72 21.88
N VAL A 260 11.45 3.46 21.74
CA VAL A 260 10.96 3.95 20.44
C VAL A 260 11.95 4.95 19.83
N GLN A 261 12.43 5.91 20.62
CA GLN A 261 13.46 6.88 20.20
C GLN A 261 14.74 6.16 19.75
N LYS A 262 15.20 5.15 20.49
CA LYS A 262 16.37 4.36 20.09
C LYS A 262 16.15 3.65 18.75
N ALA A 263 14.97 3.04 18.55
CA ALA A 263 14.61 2.43 17.28
C ALA A 263 14.55 3.48 16.15
N PHE A 264 13.98 4.66 16.42
CA PHE A 264 13.87 5.75 15.46
C PHE A 264 15.24 6.31 15.06
N ARG A 265 16.16 6.54 16.00
CA ARG A 265 17.52 6.98 15.69
C ARG A 265 18.27 5.96 14.84
N LYS A 266 18.04 4.66 15.04
CA LYS A 266 18.57 3.59 14.16
C LYS A 266 17.97 3.71 12.75
N ALA A 267 16.66 3.81 12.62
CA ALA A 267 15.97 3.93 11.34
C ALA A 267 16.38 5.20 10.57
N PHE A 268 16.46 6.33 11.28
CA PHE A 268 16.89 7.62 10.74
C PHE A 268 18.32 7.59 10.23
N ALA A 269 19.23 6.90 10.92
CA ALA A 269 20.62 6.75 10.48
C ALA A 269 20.75 5.92 9.18
N LEU A 270 19.79 5.03 8.90
CA LEU A 270 19.76 4.23 7.67
C LEU A 270 19.15 5.00 6.50
N ASN A 271 18.01 5.67 6.73
CA ASN A 271 17.39 6.55 5.75
C ASN A 271 16.61 7.67 6.46
N PRO A 272 17.17 8.90 6.52
CA PRO A 272 16.50 10.02 7.19
C PRO A 272 15.33 10.60 6.37
N PHE A 273 15.32 10.38 5.05
CA PHE A 273 14.29 10.91 4.16
C PHE A 273 12.92 10.28 4.43
N VAL A 274 12.88 9.00 4.84
CA VAL A 274 11.62 8.33 5.22
C VAL A 274 10.89 9.09 6.32
N ALA A 275 11.60 9.50 7.38
CA ALA A 275 11.00 10.25 8.47
C ALA A 275 10.41 11.59 7.98
N VAL A 276 11.14 12.33 7.14
CA VAL A 276 10.66 13.60 6.57
C VAL A 276 9.40 13.39 5.74
N VAL A 277 9.37 12.34 4.91
CA VAL A 277 8.20 12.04 4.07
C VAL A 277 6.99 11.60 4.93
N ILE A 278 7.21 10.89 6.04
CA ILE A 278 6.13 10.54 7.00
C ILE A 278 5.56 11.81 7.66
N ALA A 279 6.41 12.68 8.20
CA ALA A 279 5.99 13.90 8.87
C ALA A 279 5.25 14.85 7.91
N CYS A 280 5.74 14.98 6.68
CA CYS A 280 5.19 15.88 5.67
C CYS A 280 4.27 15.20 4.65
N HIS A 281 3.70 14.02 4.97
CA HIS A 281 3.05 13.15 3.99
C HIS A 281 1.96 13.83 3.14
N GLU A 282 1.21 14.77 3.70
CA GLU A 282 0.15 15.50 3.00
C GLU A 282 0.66 16.30 1.78
N THR A 283 1.82 16.96 1.90
CA THR A 283 2.41 17.71 0.78
C THR A 283 3.12 16.78 -0.18
N PHE A 284 3.74 15.72 0.32
CA PHE A 284 4.34 14.70 -0.53
C PHE A 284 3.29 14.03 -1.42
N PHE A 285 2.09 13.70 -0.95
CA PHE A 285 1.05 13.13 -1.82
C PHE A 285 0.52 14.06 -2.91
N GLN A 286 0.76 15.37 -2.80
CA GLN A 286 0.39 16.32 -3.84
C GLN A 286 1.43 16.40 -4.95
N VAL A 287 2.69 16.05 -4.65
CA VAL A 287 3.83 16.24 -5.56
C VAL A 287 4.40 14.92 -6.08
N MET A 288 4.32 13.84 -5.29
CA MET A 288 4.87 12.54 -5.66
C MET A 288 4.11 11.94 -6.85
N GLU A 289 4.80 11.84 -7.98
CA GLU A 289 4.33 11.15 -9.18
C GLU A 289 5.29 10.00 -9.54
N TYR A 290 4.83 9.04 -10.35
CA TYR A 290 5.62 7.92 -10.90
C TYR A 290 6.29 6.98 -9.88
N VAL A 291 5.83 6.99 -8.62
CA VAL A 291 6.40 6.11 -7.58
C VAL A 291 6.27 4.62 -7.93
N ASP A 292 5.24 4.24 -8.70
CA ASP A 292 5.03 2.89 -9.21
C ASP A 292 6.02 2.48 -10.32
N GLU A 293 6.75 3.43 -10.90
CA GLU A 293 7.79 3.20 -11.90
C GLU A 293 9.17 2.94 -11.27
N ILE A 294 9.36 3.33 -10.00
CA ILE A 294 10.60 3.12 -9.24
C ILE A 294 10.80 1.62 -9.01
N LYS A 295 11.84 1.06 -9.62
CA LYS A 295 12.22 -0.35 -9.47
C LYS A 295 13.55 -0.46 -8.76
N ASN A 296 13.58 -1.19 -7.65
CA ASN A 296 14.78 -1.46 -6.86
C ASN A 296 15.49 -0.14 -6.44
N PRO A 297 14.86 0.70 -5.61
CA PRO A 297 15.47 1.93 -5.15
C PRO A 297 16.80 1.66 -4.43
N LYS A 298 17.72 2.61 -4.50
CA LYS A 298 19.01 2.53 -3.79
C LYS A 298 18.75 2.65 -2.28
N ARG A 299 19.38 1.79 -1.47
CA ARG A 299 19.28 1.90 0.00
C ARG A 299 19.72 3.27 0.49
N GLY A 300 18.94 3.87 1.39
CA GLY A 300 19.17 5.20 1.95
C GLY A 300 18.77 6.36 1.03
N SER A 301 18.17 6.08 -0.14
CA SER A 301 17.83 7.11 -1.13
C SER A 301 16.44 7.72 -0.90
N ILE A 302 16.17 8.84 -1.56
CA ILE A 302 14.85 9.49 -1.56
C ILE A 302 13.81 8.58 -2.23
N GLU A 303 14.19 7.85 -3.29
CA GLU A 303 13.30 6.90 -3.95
C GLU A 303 12.89 5.74 -3.04
N GLU A 304 13.80 5.25 -2.18
CA GLU A 304 13.46 4.25 -1.16
C GLU A 304 12.42 4.81 -0.19
N ALA A 305 12.56 6.08 0.22
CA ALA A 305 11.58 6.75 1.05
C ALA A 305 10.20 6.89 0.39
N PHE A 306 10.17 7.28 -0.89
CA PHE A 306 8.91 7.39 -1.65
C PHE A 306 8.23 6.03 -1.81
N VAL A 307 8.98 4.99 -2.15
CA VAL A 307 8.44 3.63 -2.29
C VAL A 307 7.90 3.14 -0.95
N TYR A 308 8.65 3.32 0.15
CA TYR A 308 8.19 2.90 1.47
C TYR A 308 6.91 3.64 1.90
N VAL A 309 6.89 4.98 1.84
CA VAL A 309 5.76 5.76 2.33
C VAL A 309 4.53 5.59 1.45
N SER A 310 4.67 5.55 0.12
CA SER A 310 3.53 5.33 -0.77
C SER A 310 2.80 4.00 -0.51
N GLN A 311 3.51 2.99 0.00
CA GLN A 311 2.96 1.68 0.29
C GLN A 311 2.47 1.55 1.75
N ASN A 312 3.13 2.23 2.70
CA ASN A 312 2.97 1.97 4.14
C ASN A 312 2.51 3.19 4.95
N ILE A 313 2.20 4.33 4.33
CA ILE A 313 1.77 5.53 5.08
C ILE A 313 0.51 5.28 5.91
N GLY A 314 -0.35 4.34 5.47
CA GLY A 314 -1.64 4.06 6.10
C GLY A 314 -1.46 3.72 7.57
N VAL A 315 -0.47 2.89 7.89
CA VAL A 315 -0.15 2.52 9.27
C VAL A 315 0.22 3.73 10.13
N TRP A 316 1.02 4.65 9.60
CA TRP A 316 1.45 5.84 10.33
C TRP A 316 0.32 6.84 10.56
N VAL A 317 -0.62 6.95 9.61
CA VAL A 317 -1.79 7.84 9.70
C VAL A 317 -2.89 7.21 10.57
N ASP A 318 -3.10 5.90 10.46
CA ASP A 318 -4.11 5.17 11.20
C ASP A 318 -3.70 4.95 12.68
N THR A 319 -2.40 4.96 12.97
CA THR A 319 -1.88 4.90 14.34
C THR A 319 -1.92 6.28 14.97
N VAL A 320 -2.78 6.44 15.98
CA VAL A 320 -3.02 7.72 16.67
C VAL A 320 -1.70 8.34 17.16
N GLY A 321 -1.38 9.55 16.67
CA GLY A 321 -0.23 10.31 17.14
C GLY A 321 1.11 9.92 16.51
N ALA A 322 1.20 8.82 15.75
CA ALA A 322 2.48 8.26 15.33
C ALA A 322 3.27 9.19 14.39
N TYR A 323 2.63 9.72 13.34
CA TYR A 323 3.31 10.63 12.42
C TYR A 323 3.63 11.99 13.07
N GLN A 324 2.77 12.52 13.96
CA GLN A 324 3.06 13.75 14.72
C GLN A 324 4.23 13.55 15.70
N TRP A 325 4.35 12.35 16.27
CA TRP A 325 5.50 12.00 17.11
C TRP A 325 6.79 11.99 16.28
N VAL A 326 6.77 11.44 15.06
CA VAL A 326 7.91 11.54 14.12
C VAL A 326 8.25 12.99 13.79
N GLU A 327 7.24 13.84 13.54
CA GLU A 327 7.43 15.28 13.30
C GLU A 327 8.10 15.98 14.50
N LYS A 328 7.65 15.69 15.73
CA LYS A 328 8.27 16.18 16.97
C LYS A 328 9.74 15.76 17.07
N GLU A 329 10.04 14.48 16.86
CA GLU A 329 11.41 13.96 16.93
C GLU A 329 12.32 14.53 15.84
N LEU A 330 11.78 14.80 14.64
CA LEU A 330 12.51 15.46 13.57
C LEU A 330 12.90 16.90 13.91
N ASN A 331 12.06 17.64 14.63
CA ASN A 331 12.37 19.00 15.07
C ASN A 331 13.56 19.07 16.05
N GLU A 332 13.87 17.96 16.73
CA GLU A 332 15.05 17.83 17.59
C GLU A 332 16.31 17.36 16.83
N LEU A 333 16.14 16.89 15.59
CA LEU A 333 17.19 16.41 14.71
C LEU A 333 17.60 17.49 13.69
N SER A 334 18.80 17.35 13.15
CA SER A 334 19.20 18.16 11.99
C SER A 334 18.43 17.70 10.76
N GLU A 335 17.78 18.63 10.07
CA GLU A 335 17.11 18.35 8.81
C GLU A 335 18.09 17.72 7.80
N PRO A 336 17.75 16.57 7.17
CA PRO A 336 18.63 15.94 6.20
C PRO A 336 18.76 16.82 4.96
N ALA A 337 19.99 17.18 4.62
CA ALA A 337 20.28 17.93 3.40
C ALA A 337 20.22 16.97 2.20
N ALA A 338 19.15 17.04 1.41
CA ALA A 338 19.02 16.28 0.18
C ALA A 338 20.04 16.76 -0.87
N THR A 339 20.75 15.84 -1.48
CA THR A 339 21.74 16.10 -2.51
C THR A 339 21.51 15.22 -3.74
N LYS A 340 22.25 15.49 -4.82
CA LYS A 340 22.21 14.66 -6.04
C LYS A 340 22.75 13.24 -5.83
N GLU A 341 23.42 12.95 -4.72
CA GLU A 341 23.93 11.60 -4.40
C GLU A 341 22.85 10.68 -3.80
N ASP A 342 21.77 11.29 -3.32
CA ASP A 342 20.63 10.65 -2.65
C ASP A 342 19.53 10.24 -3.62
N VAL A 343 19.74 10.47 -4.93
CA VAL A 343 18.81 10.10 -6.01
C VAL A 343 19.54 9.45 -7.18
N ALA A 344 18.86 8.52 -7.84
CA ALA A 344 19.22 8.02 -9.16
C ALA A 344 18.77 9.00 -10.27
N GLU A 345 17.64 9.68 -10.08
CA GLU A 345 17.08 10.63 -11.04
C GLU A 345 16.80 11.99 -10.40
N GLU A 346 17.29 13.07 -11.02
CA GLU A 346 17.16 14.45 -10.52
C GLU A 346 15.71 14.91 -10.37
N MET A 347 14.77 14.28 -11.09
CA MET A 347 13.34 14.51 -10.93
C MET A 347 12.86 14.25 -9.50
N TYR A 348 13.30 13.16 -8.86
CA TYR A 348 12.86 12.82 -7.49
C TYR A 348 13.41 13.80 -6.46
N LEU A 349 14.60 14.36 -6.69
CA LEU A 349 15.14 15.43 -5.86
C LEU A 349 14.27 16.69 -5.96
N GLY A 350 13.88 17.08 -7.18
CA GLY A 350 12.98 18.22 -7.40
C GLY A 350 11.61 18.05 -6.73
N MET A 351 11.04 16.83 -6.80
CA MET A 351 9.79 16.50 -6.08
C MET A 351 9.96 16.63 -4.56
N TYR A 352 11.07 16.13 -4.02
CA TYR A 352 11.37 16.20 -2.59
C TYR A 352 11.51 17.64 -2.11
N GLU A 353 12.31 18.46 -2.81
CA GLU A 353 12.51 19.87 -2.48
C GLU A 353 11.20 20.66 -2.54
N THR A 354 10.39 20.43 -3.59
CA THR A 354 9.09 21.09 -3.76
C THR A 354 8.12 20.73 -2.64
N ALA A 355 8.05 19.45 -2.24
CA ALA A 355 7.17 19.00 -1.17
C ALA A 355 7.55 19.60 0.19
N ILE A 356 8.85 19.77 0.46
CA ILE A 356 9.35 20.45 1.66
C ILE A 356 9.02 21.94 1.63
N GLU A 357 9.24 22.61 0.50
CA GLU A 357 8.91 24.04 0.35
C GLU A 357 7.41 24.27 0.60
N MET A 358 6.55 23.47 -0.03
CA MET A 358 5.10 23.52 0.19
C MET A 358 4.72 23.28 1.65
N HIS A 359 5.39 22.34 2.34
CA HIS A 359 5.11 22.07 3.76
C HIS A 359 5.50 23.24 4.65
N ARG A 360 6.65 23.88 4.39
CA ARG A 360 7.09 25.08 5.12
C ARG A 360 6.14 26.25 4.90
N GLU A 361 5.66 26.45 3.67
CA GLU A 361 4.64 27.46 3.36
C GLU A 361 3.34 27.19 4.12
N MET A 362 2.86 25.94 4.12
CA MET A 362 1.65 25.54 4.85
C MET A 362 1.77 25.79 6.36
N LEU A 363 2.92 25.46 6.97
CA LEU A 363 3.17 25.74 8.39
C LEU A 363 3.24 27.26 8.68
N ALA A 364 3.85 28.04 7.79
CA ALA A 364 3.91 29.49 7.93
C ALA A 364 2.52 30.13 7.84
N GLU A 365 1.68 29.67 6.92
CA GLU A 365 0.29 30.10 6.79
C GLU A 365 -0.55 29.73 8.02
N ALA A 366 -0.42 28.49 8.52
CA ALA A 366 -1.10 28.04 9.72
C ALA A 366 -0.68 28.85 10.96
N GLY A 367 0.62 29.13 11.11
CA GLY A 367 1.16 29.97 12.17
C GLY A 367 0.65 31.42 12.11
N ALA A 368 0.60 32.01 10.91
CA ALA A 368 0.06 33.35 10.71
C ALA A 368 -1.45 33.42 11.03
N ALA A 369 -2.22 32.40 10.62
CA ALA A 369 -3.65 32.31 10.92
C ALA A 369 -3.90 32.14 12.44
N ALA A 370 -3.10 31.32 13.13
CA ALA A 370 -3.19 31.15 14.57
C ALA A 370 -2.84 32.45 15.33
N ALA A 371 -1.80 33.16 14.90
CA ALA A 371 -1.45 34.46 15.48
C ALA A 371 -2.56 35.50 15.28
N ALA A 372 -3.15 35.58 14.08
CA ALA A 372 -4.26 36.48 13.80
C ALA A 372 -5.53 36.14 14.62
N ALA A 373 -5.81 34.85 14.85
CA ALA A 373 -6.91 34.42 15.71
C ALA A 373 -6.69 34.81 17.18
N ALA A 374 -5.47 34.65 17.69
CA ALA A 374 -5.12 35.05 19.05
C ALA A 374 -5.20 36.57 19.26
N GLU A 375 -4.82 37.38 18.26
CA GLU A 375 -4.99 38.84 18.30
C GLU A 375 -6.47 39.26 18.28
N ALA A 376 -7.34 38.53 17.56
CA ALA A 376 -8.77 38.80 17.51
C ALA A 376 -9.51 38.44 18.81
N GLU A 377 -9.11 37.38 19.51
CA GLU A 377 -9.68 37.03 20.83
C GLU A 377 -9.17 37.94 21.96
N GLY A 378 -7.98 38.52 21.82
CA GLY A 378 -7.40 39.44 22.80
C GLY A 378 -7.98 40.87 22.76
N SER A 379 -8.73 41.24 21.71
CA SER A 379 -9.22 42.62 21.51
C SER A 379 -10.64 42.89 22.01
N ASP A 380 -11.33 41.92 22.62
CA ASP A 380 -12.73 42.03 23.06
C ASP A 380 -12.90 42.11 24.59
N ALA A 381 -11.81 42.42 25.32
CA ALA A 381 -11.82 42.51 26.80
C ALA A 381 -11.85 43.94 27.37
N GLU A 382 -11.85 44.99 26.54
CA GLU A 382 -11.79 46.39 26.98
C GLU A 382 -12.75 47.27 26.16
N ALA A 383 -14.07 47.07 26.28
CA ALA A 383 -15.09 48.09 25.98
C ALA A 383 -16.50 47.66 26.42
N ASP A 384 -16.78 47.61 27.72
CA ASP A 384 -18.13 47.94 28.23
C ASP A 384 -18.04 48.46 29.66
N ASP A 385 -17.38 49.61 29.80
CA ASP A 385 -17.52 50.46 30.97
C ASP A 385 -18.40 51.64 30.54
N GLY A 386 -19.68 51.54 30.90
CA GLY A 386 -20.60 52.68 30.97
C GLY A 386 -21.68 52.74 29.90
N ASP A 387 -22.87 52.24 30.23
CA ASP A 387 -24.08 53.07 30.15
C ASP A 387 -25.23 52.52 31.03
N GLU A 388 -25.47 53.24 32.12
CA GLU A 388 -26.77 53.86 32.39
C GLU A 388 -28.01 52.94 32.37
N PHE A 389 -28.07 51.96 33.28
CA PHE A 389 -29.37 51.50 33.78
C PHE A 389 -29.93 52.56 34.73
N GLY A 390 -30.68 53.49 34.16
CA GLY A 390 -31.42 54.52 34.88
C GLY A 390 -32.37 53.92 35.92
N ASP A 391 -32.47 54.63 37.05
CA ASP A 391 -33.43 54.42 38.14
C ASP A 391 -34.81 54.05 37.61
N PHE A 392 -35.20 52.79 37.82
CA PHE A 392 -36.58 52.36 37.69
C PHE A 392 -37.30 52.74 38.98
N GLU A 393 -37.91 53.92 38.99
CA GLU A 393 -38.85 54.32 40.03
C GLU A 393 -40.05 53.35 40.03
N PRO A 394 -40.40 52.74 41.18
CA PRO A 394 -41.62 51.95 41.29
C PRO A 394 -42.82 52.90 41.33
N ASP A 395 -43.41 53.15 40.16
CA ASP A 395 -44.69 53.84 40.07
C ASP A 395 -45.79 53.03 40.77
N ASP A 396 -46.53 53.76 41.61
CA ASP A 396 -47.70 53.36 42.35
C ASP A 396 -48.75 52.70 41.44
N ILE A 397 -48.92 51.38 41.56
CA ILE A 397 -50.15 50.70 41.14
C ILE A 397 -51.17 50.83 42.28
N ASP A 398 -51.90 51.94 42.23
CA ASP A 398 -53.14 52.17 42.96
C ASP A 398 -54.34 51.82 42.04
N GLY A 399 -55.32 51.13 42.62
CA GLY A 399 -56.71 51.16 42.16
C GLY A 399 -57.20 50.03 41.26
N GLY A 400 -58.12 49.22 41.78
CA GLY A 400 -59.13 48.54 40.95
C GLY A 400 -59.87 47.37 41.59
N ASP A 401 -60.81 47.66 42.48
CA ASP A 401 -61.97 46.79 42.75
C ASP A 401 -62.78 46.58 41.45
N ASP A 402 -63.05 45.31 41.10
CA ASP A 402 -64.38 44.76 40.76
C ASP A 402 -64.31 43.23 40.46
#